data_AF-A0A1C5MWB7-F1
#
_entry.id   AF-A0A1C5MWB7-F1
#
_cell.length_a   1.000
_cell.length_b   1.000
_cell.length_c   1.000
_cell.angle_alpha   90.00
_cell.angle_beta   90.00
_cell.angle_gamma   90.00
#
_symmetry.space_group_name_H-M   'P 1'
#
loop_
_entity.id
_entity.type
_entity.pdbx_description
1 polymer ?
#
loop_
_entity_poly.entity_id
_entity_poly.type
_entity_poly.pdbx_seq_one_letter_code
_entity_poly.pdbx_strand_id
1 'polypeptide(L)' 'MKIGKVEISSCPYCEGTDIRYGYQSGDCRLYGASGFLDNQEPIHHLVCAECGAIIFTWVTNPRKYSKTIPERAI' A
#
# COMPACT_ATOMS: atom_id res chain seq x y z
N MET A 1 6.16 10.47 -10.34
CA MET A 1 5.15 10.71 -9.30
C MET A 1 5.75 10.52 -7.92
N LYS A 2 5.23 11.19 -6.88
CA LYS A 2 5.76 11.10 -5.50
C LYS A 2 4.66 10.71 -4.52
N ILE A 3 4.85 9.61 -3.80
CA ILE A 3 3.93 9.10 -2.76
C ILE A 3 4.69 9.09 -1.44
N GLY A 4 4.38 10.04 -0.55
CA GLY A 4 5.13 10.26 0.68
C GLY A 4 6.61 10.57 0.40
N LYS A 5 7.50 9.66 0.80
CA LYS A 5 8.96 9.76 0.56
C LYS A 5 9.44 8.94 -0.63
N VAL A 6 8.55 8.22 -1.31
CA VAL A 6 8.90 7.34 -2.44
C VAL A 6 8.63 8.09 -3.75
N GLU A 7 9.62 8.09 -4.63
CA GLU A 7 9.53 8.65 -5.98
C GLU A 7 9.54 7.52 -7.01
N ILE A 8 8.59 7.56 -7.94
CA ILE A 8 8.39 6.54 -8.98
C ILE A 8 8.24 7.25 -10.32
N SER A 9 9.19 7.03 -11.22
CA SER A 9 9.20 7.60 -12.58
C SER A 9 8.87 6.56 -13.66
N SER A 10 9.22 5.29 -13.44
CA SER A 10 8.98 4.18 -14.37
C SER A 10 8.79 2.86 -13.62
N CYS A 11 8.31 1.85 -14.34
CA CYS A 11 8.22 0.47 -13.85
C CYS A 11 9.63 -0.11 -13.66
N PRO A 12 9.98 -0.64 -12.48
CA PRO A 12 11.31 -1.20 -12.22
C PRO A 12 11.53 -2.56 -12.92
N TYR A 13 10.50 -3.13 -13.53
CA TYR A 13 10.53 -4.46 -14.15
C TYR A 13 10.61 -4.42 -15.68
N CYS A 14 9.96 -3.45 -16.32
CA CYS A 14 9.89 -3.37 -17.78
C CYS A 14 10.20 -1.97 -18.33
N GLU A 15 10.60 -1.02 -17.47
CA GLU A 15 10.89 0.38 -17.81
C GLU A 15 9.70 1.19 -18.35
N GLY A 16 8.52 0.56 -18.45
CA GLY A 16 7.27 1.17 -18.87
C GLY A 16 6.85 2.37 -18.03
N THR A 17 6.08 3.27 -18.61
CA THR A 17 5.69 4.56 -18.01
C THR A 17 4.18 4.75 -17.89
N ASP A 18 3.36 3.86 -18.47
CA ASP A 18 1.92 3.81 -18.18
C ASP A 18 1.69 3.19 -16.79
N ILE A 19 1.68 4.07 -15.78
CA ILE A 19 1.47 3.71 -14.37
C ILE A 19 0.06 4.12 -13.95
N ARG A 20 -0.73 3.14 -13.50
CA ARG A 20 -2.13 3.31 -13.10
C ARG A 20 -2.32 3.10 -11.60
N TYR A 21 -3.38 3.68 -11.07
CA TYR A 21 -3.73 3.61 -9.65
C TYR A 21 -4.93 2.70 -9.41
N GLY A 22 -4.87 1.91 -8.35
CA GLY A 22 -5.99 1.12 -7.83
C GLY A 22 -5.91 0.98 -6.31
N TYR A 23 -6.96 0.44 -5.69
CA TYR A 23 -6.96 0.17 -4.26
C TYR A 23 -7.85 -1.03 -3.91
N GLN A 24 -7.52 -1.71 -2.82
CA GLN A 24 -8.32 -2.78 -2.24
C GLN A 24 -9.34 -2.21 -1.24
N SER A 25 -10.57 -2.74 -1.28
CA SER A 25 -11.67 -2.37 -0.36
C SER A 25 -12.42 -3.61 0.14
N GLY A 26 -13.30 -3.43 1.13
CA GLY A 26 -13.98 -4.54 1.80
C GLY A 26 -13.06 -5.31 2.75
N ASP A 27 -13.13 -6.64 2.73
CA ASP A 27 -12.35 -7.54 3.60
C ASP A 27 -10.84 -7.56 3.30
N CYS A 28 -10.41 -6.85 2.26
CA CYS A 28 -8.99 -6.70 1.89
C CYS A 28 -8.32 -5.47 2.53
N ARG A 29 -8.95 -4.83 3.53
CA ARG A 29 -8.35 -3.71 4.26
C ARG A 29 -7.36 -4.20 5.32
N LEU A 30 -6.32 -3.40 5.58
CA LEU A 30 -5.33 -3.72 6.60
C LEU A 30 -5.83 -3.28 7.97
N TYR A 31 -5.76 -4.19 8.95
CA TYR A 31 -6.21 -3.92 10.33
C TYR A 31 -5.12 -3.25 11.16
N GLY A 32 -5.48 -2.13 11.79
CA GLY A 32 -4.65 -1.42 12.76
C GLY A 32 -4.58 -2.12 14.13
N ALA A 33 -3.78 -1.56 15.04
CA ALA A 33 -3.68 -2.07 16.42
C ALA A 33 -5.04 -1.99 17.16
N SER A 34 -5.29 -2.89 18.12
CA SER A 34 -6.53 -2.91 18.88
C SER A 34 -6.79 -1.58 19.63
N GLY A 35 -8.00 -1.02 19.52
CA GLY A 35 -8.43 0.18 20.25
C GLY A 35 -8.59 1.45 19.41
N PHE A 36 -8.27 1.42 18.13
CA PHE A 36 -8.61 2.51 17.19
C PHE A 36 -9.99 2.27 16.58
N LEU A 37 -10.93 3.20 16.81
CA LEU A 37 -12.35 3.07 16.45
C LEU A 37 -12.61 2.98 14.92
N ASP A 38 -11.62 3.33 14.07
CA ASP A 38 -11.69 3.29 12.59
C ASP A 38 -10.58 2.40 12.00
N ASN A 39 -10.57 1.12 12.40
CA ASN A 39 -9.38 0.27 12.38
C ASN A 39 -9.02 -0.38 11.03
N GLN A 40 -9.55 0.13 9.92
CA GLN A 40 -9.33 -0.44 8.59
C GLN A 40 -8.94 0.63 7.59
N GLU A 41 -7.82 0.44 6.88
CA GLU A 41 -7.44 1.31 5.77
C GLU A 41 -7.39 0.55 4.45
N PRO A 42 -7.84 1.16 3.34
CA PRO A 42 -7.55 0.66 2.01
C PRO A 42 -6.05 0.50 1.80
N ILE A 43 -5.69 -0.57 1.10
CA ILE A 43 -4.35 -0.76 0.57
C ILE A 43 -4.35 -0.18 -0.85
N HIS A 44 -3.49 0.80 -1.10
CA HIS A 44 -3.37 1.48 -2.38
C HIS A 44 -2.24 0.87 -3.21
N HIS A 45 -2.41 0.84 -4.53
CA HIS A 45 -1.47 0.23 -5.46
C HIS A 45 -1.18 1.14 -6.65
N LEU A 46 0.07 1.12 -7.09
CA LEU A 46 0.47 1.54 -8.44
C LEU A 46 0.75 0.29 -9.27
N VAL A 47 0.17 0.23 -10.46
CA VAL A 47 0.23 -0.90 -11.39
C VAL A 47 0.79 -0.42 -12.72
N CYS A 48 1.81 -1.10 -13.24
CA CYS A 48 2.28 -0.89 -14.60
C CYS A 48 1.29 -1.53 -15.58
N ALA A 49 0.70 -0.73 -16.47
CA ALA A 49 -0.26 -1.23 -17.45
C ALA A 49 0.38 -2.01 -18.61
N GLU A 50 1.69 -1.87 -18.79
CA GLU A 50 2.42 -2.54 -19.88
C GLU A 50 2.78 -3.99 -19.52
N CYS A 51 3.26 -4.25 -18.30
CA CYS A 51 3.66 -5.59 -17.86
C CYS A 51 2.79 -6.19 -16.75
N GLY A 52 1.84 -5.44 -16.21
CA GLY A 52 0.92 -5.89 -15.16
C GLY A 52 1.50 -5.91 -13.74
N ALA A 53 2.75 -5.47 -13.54
CA ALA A 53 3.38 -5.48 -12.22
C ALA A 53 2.73 -4.48 -11.26
N ILE A 54 2.53 -4.89 -10.00
CA ILE A 54 2.25 -3.98 -8.89
C ILE A 54 3.58 -3.42 -8.40
N ILE A 55 3.88 -2.16 -8.74
CA ILE A 55 5.21 -1.58 -8.54
C ILE A 55 5.36 -0.88 -7.19
N PHE A 56 4.26 -0.49 -6.56
CA PHE A 56 4.28 0.12 -5.24
C PHE A 56 2.94 -0.01 -4.53
N THR A 57 2.99 -0.27 -3.22
CA THR A 57 1.82 -0.45 -2.36
C THR A 57 1.96 0.35 -1.08
N TRP A 58 0.90 1.01 -0.63
CA TRP A 58 0.93 1.82 0.60
C TRP A 58 -0.43 1.92 1.30
N VAL A 59 -0.38 2.38 2.56
CA VAL A 59 -1.53 2.79 3.38
C VAL A 59 -1.45 4.30 3.64
N THR A 60 -2.58 4.96 3.84
CA THR A 60 -2.64 6.42 4.00
C THR A 60 -2.15 6.90 5.38
N ASN A 61 -2.40 6.13 6.43
CA ASN A 61 -1.97 6.48 7.79
C ASN A 61 -1.14 5.34 8.43
N PRO A 62 0.16 5.22 8.08
CA PRO A 62 1.02 4.19 8.64
C PRO A 62 1.19 4.28 10.17
N ARG A 63 0.84 5.41 10.80
CA ARG A 63 0.92 5.58 12.27
C ARG A 63 -0.19 4.85 13.04
N LYS A 64 -1.23 4.32 12.37
CA LYS A 64 -2.26 3.48 13.00
C LYS A 64 -1.77 2.07 13.35
N TYR A 65 -0.68 1.62 12.72
CA TYR A 65 -0.13 0.29 12.92
C TYR A 65 0.91 0.32 14.03
N SER A 66 0.92 -0.76 14.84
CA SER A 66 1.85 -0.86 15.97
C SER A 66 3.30 -0.87 15.49
N LYS A 67 4.17 -0.16 16.24
CA LYS A 67 5.62 -0.27 16.06
C LYS A 67 6.16 -1.61 16.53
N THR A 68 5.44 -2.28 17.42
CA THR A 68 5.80 -3.58 17.98
C THR A 68 4.93 -4.66 17.37
N ILE A 69 5.55 -5.79 17.04
CA ILE A 69 4.82 -7.00 16.63
C ILE A 69 4.19 -7.59 17.89
N PRO A 70 2.86 -7.79 17.94
CA PRO A 70 2.23 -8.45 19.08
C PRO A 70 2.79 -9.87 19.25
N GLU A 71 3.11 -10.28 20.48
CA GLU A 71 3.63 -11.64 20.76
C GLU A 71 2.74 -12.75 20.20
N ARG A 72 1.42 -12.54 20.21
CA ARG A 72 0.42 -13.46 19.65
C ARG A 72 0.48 -13.64 18.11
N ALA A 73 1.29 -12.87 17.41
CA ALA A 73 1.44 -12.90 15.95
C ALA A 73 2.79 -13.48 15.49
N ILE A 74 3.61 -13.95 16.44
CA ILE A 74 4.88 -14.65 16.21
C ILE A 74 4.66 -16.15 16.44
#